data_AF-A0AAV1RUS8-F1
#
_entry.id   AF-A0AAV1RUS8-F1
#
_cell.length_a   1.000
_cell.length_b   1.000
_cell.length_c   1.000
_cell.angle_alpha   90.00
_cell.angle_beta   90.00
_cell.angle_gamma   90.00
#
_symmetry.space_group_name_H-M   'P 1'
#
loop_
_entity.id
_entity.type
_entity.pdbx_description
1 polymer ?
#
loop_
_entity_poly.entity_id
_entity_poly.type
_entity_poly.pdbx_seq_one_letter_code
_entity_poly.pdbx_strand_id
1 'polypeptide(L)'
;MAEILASLRSLMASHSPPLDALVVPSEDYHQSEYVSDRDKRRGFVSGFTGSAGLALVTKNDARLWTDGRYFLQATQELSDEWKLMRMGEDPAVDAWMADNLPAEAAIGIDPWCVSVETAQRWQLAFAKKQQKLVQTETNLVDEVWKSRPPAEINPVMVHPLEFTGRSVAQKLKDLREKLKNERARGIIITTLDEASLYHSCPNNLLVQTH
;
A
#
# COMPACT_ATOMS: atom_id res chain seq x y z
N MET A 1 9.96 14.60 12.84
CA MET A 1 10.13 13.90 11.56
C MET A 1 11.53 13.32 11.40
N ALA A 2 12.58 14.11 11.65
CA ALA A 2 13.97 13.64 11.65
C ALA A 2 14.23 12.35 12.44
N GLU A 3 13.65 12.23 13.64
CA GLU A 3 13.78 11.03 14.47
C GLU A 3 13.12 9.78 13.85
N ILE A 4 12.00 9.97 13.12
CA ILE A 4 11.29 8.89 12.42
C ILE A 4 12.15 8.40 11.25
N LEU A 5 12.65 9.32 10.41
CA LEU A 5 13.52 8.98 9.29
C LEU A 5 14.82 8.30 9.75
N ALA A 6 15.43 8.78 10.84
CA ALA A 6 16.62 8.17 11.42
C ALA A 6 16.35 6.74 11.91
N SER A 7 15.24 6.54 12.62
CA SER A 7 14.84 5.22 13.12
C SER A 7 14.53 4.26 11.97
N LEU A 8 13.82 4.72 10.94
CA LEU A 8 13.48 3.94 9.75
C LEU A 8 14.75 3.54 8.96
N ARG A 9 15.69 4.48 8.79
CA ARG A 9 17.00 4.20 8.17
C ARG A 9 17.82 3.20 8.98
N SER A 10 17.73 3.23 10.31
CA SER A 10 18.36 2.22 11.17
C SER A 10 17.75 0.84 10.93
N LEU A 11 16.42 0.72 10.83
CA LEU A 11 15.74 -0.54 10.51
C LEU A 11 16.11 -1.05 9.11
N MET A 12 16.14 -0.16 8.12
CA MET A 12 16.60 -0.49 6.76
C MET A 12 18.02 -1.04 6.74
N ALA A 13 18.93 -0.48 7.55
CA ALA A 13 20.30 -0.94 7.67
C ALA A 13 20.43 -2.29 8.39
N SER A 14 19.57 -2.57 9.37
CA SER A 14 19.55 -3.85 10.11
C SER A 14 18.78 -4.96 9.43
N HIS A 15 17.97 -4.65 8.40
CA HIS A 15 17.24 -5.64 7.62
C HIS A 15 18.20 -6.61 6.90
N SER A 16 17.75 -7.84 6.61
CA SER A 16 18.52 -8.84 5.88
C SER A 16 17.77 -9.28 4.61
N PRO A 17 18.24 -8.92 3.41
CA PRO A 17 19.42 -8.09 3.12
C PRO A 17 19.23 -6.61 3.50
N PRO A 18 20.31 -5.83 3.75
CA PRO A 18 20.18 -4.40 4.02
C PRO A 18 19.51 -3.65 2.88
N LEU A 19 18.66 -2.68 3.20
CA LEU A 19 17.89 -1.93 2.21
C LEU A 19 18.58 -0.59 1.89
N ASP A 20 18.63 -0.25 0.60
CA ASP A 20 19.10 1.04 0.08
C ASP A 20 17.97 2.07 -0.01
N ALA A 21 16.76 1.58 -0.26
CA ALA A 21 15.54 2.37 -0.30
C ALA A 21 14.36 1.56 0.26
N LEU A 22 13.36 2.26 0.78
CA LEU A 22 12.09 1.72 1.24
C LEU A 22 10.95 2.51 0.61
N VAL A 23 10.03 1.81 -0.03
CA VAL A 23 8.82 2.39 -0.61
C VAL A 23 7.68 2.31 0.39
N VAL A 24 7.01 3.44 0.62
CA VAL A 24 5.83 3.56 1.50
C VAL A 24 4.67 4.14 0.67
N PRO A 25 3.83 3.29 0.07
CA PRO A 25 2.68 3.72 -0.73
C PRO A 25 1.57 4.30 0.15
N SER A 26 0.57 4.91 -0.50
CA SER A 26 -0.67 5.34 0.17
C SER A 26 -1.65 4.21 0.38
N GLU A 27 -1.61 3.20 -0.50
CA GLU A 27 -2.58 2.10 -0.54
C GLU A 27 -2.51 1.25 0.73
N ASP A 28 -3.67 0.87 1.25
CA ASP A 28 -3.78 -0.21 2.23
C ASP A 28 -3.82 -1.58 1.53
N TYR A 29 -3.92 -2.64 2.33
CA TYR A 29 -3.94 -4.02 1.87
C TYR A 29 -5.11 -4.37 0.92
N HIS A 30 -6.10 -3.49 0.81
CA HIS A 30 -7.31 -3.69 -0.01
C HIS A 30 -7.41 -2.69 -1.16
N GLN A 31 -6.41 -1.82 -1.33
CA GLN A 31 -6.45 -0.68 -2.25
C GLN A 31 -7.69 0.20 -2.02
N SER A 32 -8.09 0.37 -0.76
CA SER A 32 -9.27 1.13 -0.38
C SER A 32 -9.13 2.59 -0.83
N GLU A 33 -10.24 3.18 -1.28
CA GLU A 33 -10.32 4.61 -1.59
C GLU A 33 -10.06 5.48 -0.34
N TYR A 34 -10.50 4.99 0.83
CA TYR A 34 -10.28 5.62 2.13
C TYR A 34 -9.53 4.67 3.06
N VAL A 35 -8.27 5.01 3.31
CA VAL A 35 -7.37 4.22 4.15
C VAL A 35 -7.64 4.53 5.62
N SER A 36 -7.74 3.47 6.43
CA SER A 36 -7.92 3.59 7.89
C SER A 36 -6.79 4.39 8.53
N ASP A 37 -7.04 5.07 9.65
CA ASP A 37 -5.98 5.85 10.34
C ASP A 37 -4.77 4.97 10.70
N ARG A 38 -4.98 3.68 10.92
CA ARG A 38 -3.95 2.68 11.20
C ARG A 38 -3.03 2.40 10.00
N ASP A 39 -3.50 2.63 8.78
CA ASP A 39 -2.80 2.29 7.54
C ASP A 39 -2.25 3.54 6.82
N LYS A 40 -2.45 4.74 7.38
CA LYS A 40 -1.88 6.01 6.90
C LYS A 40 -0.36 6.14 7.16
N ARG A 41 0.40 5.09 6.85
CA ARG A 41 1.86 4.98 7.04
C ARG A 41 2.63 6.08 6.34
N ARG A 42 2.27 6.39 5.08
CA ARG A 42 2.86 7.50 4.33
C ARG A 42 2.69 8.83 5.06
N GLY A 43 1.49 9.09 5.59
CA GLY A 43 1.21 10.28 6.41
C GLY A 43 2.03 10.31 7.69
N PHE A 44 2.14 9.18 8.39
CA PHE A 44 2.98 9.08 9.57
C PHE A 44 4.47 9.36 9.29
N VAL A 45 5.05 8.83 8.22
CA VAL A 45 6.49 9.01 7.93
C VAL A 45 6.83 10.36 7.31
N SER A 46 5.91 10.97 6.56
CA SER A 46 6.18 12.20 5.80
C SER A 46 5.52 13.46 6.36
N GLY A 47 4.49 13.31 7.19
CA GLY A 47 3.63 14.42 7.62
C GLY A 47 2.57 14.82 6.58
N PHE A 48 2.64 14.29 5.36
CA PHE A 48 1.72 14.64 4.28
C PHE A 48 0.38 13.89 4.38
N THR A 49 -0.73 14.64 4.45
CA THR A 49 -2.07 14.13 4.76
C THR A 49 -2.99 13.95 3.56
N GLY A 50 -2.55 14.31 2.34
CA GLY A 50 -3.35 14.13 1.11
C GLY A 50 -3.70 12.66 0.83
N SER A 51 -4.75 12.37 0.08
CA SER A 51 -5.18 10.97 -0.08
C SER A 51 -4.28 10.15 -1.01
N ALA A 52 -3.56 10.80 -1.94
CA ALA A 52 -2.75 10.11 -2.95
C ALA A 52 -1.26 10.48 -2.88
N GLY A 53 -0.40 9.49 -3.01
CA GLY A 53 1.05 9.68 -3.12
C GLY A 53 1.89 8.43 -2.85
N LEU A 54 3.19 8.57 -2.96
CA LEU A 54 4.16 7.52 -2.68
C LEU A 54 5.39 8.15 -2.04
N ALA A 55 5.71 7.69 -0.82
CA ALA A 55 6.93 8.07 -0.14
C ALA A 55 8.05 7.09 -0.47
N LEU A 56 9.24 7.61 -0.71
CA LEU A 56 10.48 6.86 -0.89
C LEU A 56 11.49 7.36 0.13
N VAL A 57 11.93 6.47 1.01
CA VAL A 57 13.00 6.77 1.97
C VAL A 57 14.25 6.04 1.51
N THR A 58 15.33 6.77 1.30
CA THR A 58 16.66 6.21 1.01
C THR A 58 17.57 6.37 2.22
N LYS A 59 18.78 5.81 2.14
CA LYS A 59 19.81 6.00 3.17
C LYS A 59 20.06 7.47 3.54
N ASN A 60 19.97 8.38 2.58
CA ASN A 60 20.39 9.78 2.76
C ASN A 60 19.32 10.82 2.39
N ASP A 61 18.27 10.43 1.67
CA ASP A 61 17.26 11.34 1.10
C ASP A 61 15.85 10.79 1.34
N ALA A 62 14.82 11.64 1.35
CA ALA A 62 13.42 11.26 1.45
C ALA A 62 12.59 12.05 0.45
N ARG A 63 11.73 11.36 -0.30
CA ARG A 63 11.00 11.94 -1.44
C ARG A 63 9.54 11.52 -1.44
N LEU A 64 8.66 12.43 -1.79
CA LEU A 64 7.22 12.18 -1.86
C LEU A 64 6.68 12.52 -3.26
N TRP A 65 6.18 11.52 -3.97
CA TRP A 65 5.41 11.71 -5.20
C TRP A 65 3.95 11.93 -4.85
N THR A 66 3.31 12.92 -5.46
CA THR A 66 1.86 13.10 -5.43
C THR A 66 1.38 13.75 -6.72
N ASP A 67 0.08 13.80 -6.95
CA ASP A 67 -0.52 14.42 -8.13
C ASP A 67 -0.86 15.90 -7.92
N GLY A 68 -1.25 16.58 -9.01
CA GLY A 68 -1.47 18.03 -9.04
C GLY A 68 -2.49 18.57 -8.04
N ARG A 69 -3.42 17.74 -7.55
CA ARG A 69 -4.40 18.13 -6.51
C ARG A 69 -3.71 18.52 -5.21
N TYR A 70 -2.53 17.95 -4.93
CA TYR A 70 -1.86 18.03 -3.65
C TYR A 70 -0.53 18.78 -3.67
N PHE A 71 -0.10 19.37 -4.79
CA PHE A 71 1.20 20.05 -4.85
C PHE A 71 1.33 21.18 -3.82
N LEU A 72 0.31 22.02 -3.67
CA LEU A 72 0.33 23.12 -2.71
C LEU A 72 0.33 22.57 -1.28
N GLN A 73 -0.52 21.58 -0.99
CA GLN A 73 -0.61 20.95 0.33
C GLN A 73 0.72 20.29 0.71
N ALA A 74 1.30 19.47 -0.18
CA ALA A 74 2.57 18.82 0.07
C ALA A 74 3.71 19.83 0.28
N THR A 75 3.71 20.95 -0.45
CA THR A 75 4.71 22.02 -0.23
C THR A 75 4.58 22.67 1.15
N GLN A 76 3.37 22.70 1.74
CA GLN A 76 3.11 23.30 3.05
C GLN A 76 3.31 22.31 4.22
N GLU A 77 3.03 21.03 4.00
CA GLU A 77 3.05 20.00 5.06
C GLU A 77 4.40 19.29 5.18
N LEU A 78 5.16 19.14 4.09
CA LEU A 78 6.45 18.45 4.11
C LEU A 78 7.51 19.28 4.82
N SER A 79 8.33 18.62 5.65
CA SER A 79 9.52 19.25 6.24
C SER A 79 10.66 19.36 5.21
N ASP A 80 11.68 20.17 5.54
CA ASP A 80 12.89 20.35 4.69
C ASP A 80 13.66 19.04 4.41
N GLU A 81 13.41 17.99 5.18
CA GLU A 81 13.98 16.66 4.98
C GLU A 81 13.34 15.89 3.82
N TRP A 82 12.17 16.33 3.36
CA TRP A 82 11.40 15.71 2.30
C TRP A 82 11.41 16.57 1.05
N LYS A 83 11.71 15.94 -0.09
CA LYS A 83 11.58 16.57 -1.39
C LYS A 83 10.29 16.14 -2.08
N LEU A 84 9.44 17.12 -2.39
CA LEU A 84 8.27 16.92 -3.25
C LEU A 84 8.71 16.56 -4.67
N MET A 85 8.08 15.54 -5.23
CA MET A 85 8.19 15.10 -6.62
C MET A 85 6.80 15.19 -7.27
N ARG A 86 6.66 16.04 -8.29
CA ARG A 86 5.39 16.35 -8.95
C ARG A 86 5.07 15.32 -10.03
N MET A 87 4.07 14.46 -9.81
CA MET A 87 3.69 13.46 -10.81
C MET A 87 3.24 14.14 -12.11
N GLY A 88 3.83 13.72 -13.23
CA GLY A 88 3.58 14.30 -14.55
C GLY A 88 4.55 15.42 -14.96
N GLU A 89 5.32 15.96 -14.01
CA GLU A 89 6.36 16.98 -14.27
C GLU A 89 7.77 16.43 -13.97
N ASP A 90 7.93 15.76 -12.83
CA ASP A 90 9.18 15.14 -12.39
C ASP A 90 9.28 13.67 -12.87
N PRO A 91 10.50 13.08 -12.85
CA PRO A 91 10.70 11.67 -13.16
C PRO A 91 9.79 10.77 -12.30
N ALA A 92 9.19 9.77 -12.94
CA ALA A 92 8.43 8.73 -12.24
C ALA A 92 9.32 7.99 -11.23
N VAL A 93 8.71 7.46 -10.16
CA VAL A 93 9.45 6.86 -9.04
C VAL A 93 10.41 5.74 -9.49
N ASP A 94 10.00 4.94 -10.46
CA ASP A 94 10.78 3.83 -11.03
C ASP A 94 11.97 4.32 -11.84
N ALA A 95 11.76 5.31 -12.71
CA ALA A 95 12.86 5.96 -13.43
C ALA A 95 13.84 6.62 -12.44
N TRP A 96 13.32 7.32 -11.42
CA TRP A 96 14.16 7.97 -10.42
C TRP A 96 14.99 6.95 -9.64
N MET A 97 14.39 5.86 -9.15
CA MET A 97 15.09 4.78 -8.45
C MET A 97 16.14 4.13 -9.36
N ALA A 98 15.78 3.83 -10.61
CA ALA A 98 16.70 3.25 -11.60
C ALA A 98 17.93 4.15 -11.82
N ASP A 99 17.74 5.47 -11.91
CA ASP A 99 18.83 6.41 -12.21
C ASP A 99 19.66 6.81 -10.99
N ASN A 100 19.05 6.92 -9.80
CA ASN A 100 19.69 7.52 -8.63
C ASN A 100 20.19 6.50 -7.60
N LEU A 101 19.62 5.29 -7.54
CA LEU A 101 20.11 4.25 -6.64
C LEU A 101 21.36 3.56 -7.23
N PRO A 102 22.25 3.02 -6.38
CA PRO A 102 23.44 2.32 -6.84
C PRO A 102 23.10 1.06 -7.67
N ALA A 103 24.11 0.50 -8.33
CA ALA A 103 23.98 -0.84 -8.90
C ALA A 103 23.71 -1.86 -7.79
N GLU A 104 22.91 -2.88 -8.09
CA GLU A 104 22.52 -3.95 -7.17
C GLU A 104 21.75 -3.49 -5.92
N ALA A 105 21.23 -2.26 -5.92
CA ALA A 105 20.49 -1.71 -4.79
C ALA A 105 19.31 -2.59 -4.36
N ALA A 106 19.14 -2.77 -3.06
CA ALA A 106 18.02 -3.45 -2.45
C ALA A 106 16.90 -2.45 -2.13
N ILE A 107 15.74 -2.61 -2.77
CA ILE A 107 14.60 -1.71 -2.66
C ILE A 107 13.49 -2.47 -1.91
N GLY A 108 13.26 -2.08 -0.66
CA GLY A 108 12.24 -2.64 0.21
C GLY A 108 10.84 -2.25 -0.24
N ILE A 109 9.96 -3.25 -0.33
CA ILE A 109 8.54 -3.07 -0.59
C ILE A 109 7.72 -3.90 0.38
N ASP A 110 6.56 -3.38 0.79
CA ASP A 110 5.51 -4.19 1.39
C ASP A 110 4.77 -4.94 0.26
N PRO A 111 4.85 -6.28 0.19
CA PRO A 111 4.24 -7.04 -0.90
C PRO A 111 2.71 -6.93 -0.93
N TRP A 112 2.09 -6.48 0.16
CA TRP A 112 0.64 -6.33 0.25
C TRP A 112 0.15 -4.95 -0.17
N CYS A 113 1.04 -3.97 -0.31
CA CYS A 113 0.69 -2.61 -0.70
C CYS A 113 1.19 -2.23 -2.10
N VAL A 114 1.83 -3.16 -2.82
CA VAL A 114 2.34 -2.95 -4.17
C VAL A 114 1.73 -3.99 -5.11
N SER A 115 1.01 -3.54 -6.14
CA SER A 115 0.40 -4.44 -7.12
C SER A 115 1.47 -5.22 -7.91
N VAL A 116 1.11 -6.42 -8.35
CA VAL A 116 1.98 -7.28 -9.17
C VAL A 116 2.43 -6.56 -10.45
N GLU A 117 1.51 -5.81 -11.08
CA GLU A 117 1.81 -5.00 -12.26
C GLU A 117 2.88 -3.94 -11.97
N THR A 118 2.73 -3.22 -10.86
CA THR A 118 3.70 -2.20 -10.44
C THR A 118 5.06 -2.82 -10.15
N ALA A 119 5.10 -3.94 -9.43
CA ALA A 119 6.33 -4.66 -9.12
C ALA A 119 7.04 -5.15 -10.40
N GLN A 120 6.30 -5.69 -11.38
CA GLN A 120 6.85 -6.11 -12.66
C GLN A 120 7.42 -4.94 -13.45
N ARG A 121 6.71 -3.81 -13.51
CA ARG A 121 7.21 -2.58 -14.14
C ARG A 121 8.52 -2.11 -13.51
N TRP A 122 8.59 -2.10 -12.18
CA TRP A 122 9.80 -1.72 -11.44
C TRP A 122 10.96 -2.67 -11.72
N GLN A 123 10.72 -3.98 -11.71
CA GLN A 123 11.75 -4.97 -12.06
C GLN A 123 12.34 -4.75 -13.46
N LEU A 124 11.51 -4.38 -14.44
CA LEU A 124 11.98 -4.05 -15.79
C LEU A 124 12.86 -2.78 -15.80
N ALA A 125 12.45 -1.73 -15.10
CA ALA A 125 13.23 -0.50 -14.98
C ALA A 125 14.61 -0.74 -14.31
N PHE A 126 14.66 -1.68 -13.36
CA PHE A 126 15.83 -1.98 -12.54
C PHE A 126 16.85 -2.92 -13.20
N ALA A 127 16.46 -3.60 -14.28
CA ALA A 127 17.26 -4.64 -14.92
C ALA A 127 18.67 -4.16 -15.32
N LYS A 128 18.79 -2.93 -15.85
CA LYS A 128 20.07 -2.38 -16.31
C LYS A 128 21.12 -2.26 -15.21
N LYS A 129 20.69 -1.93 -13.99
CA LYS A 129 21.58 -1.78 -12.81
C LYS A 129 21.53 -2.98 -11.88
N GLN A 130 20.81 -4.05 -12.24
CA GLN A 130 20.63 -5.25 -11.44
C GLN A 130 20.06 -4.98 -10.03
N GLN A 131 19.30 -3.90 -9.87
CA GLN A 131 18.66 -3.56 -8.60
C GLN A 131 17.51 -4.54 -8.32
N LYS A 132 17.19 -4.77 -7.05
CA LYS A 132 16.30 -5.84 -6.61
C LYS A 132 15.18 -5.30 -5.74
N LEU A 133 13.97 -5.77 -5.99
CA LEU A 133 12.87 -5.63 -5.06
C LEU A 133 13.03 -6.66 -3.95
N VAL A 134 13.02 -6.20 -2.70
CA VAL A 134 13.11 -7.03 -1.50
C VAL A 134 11.79 -6.89 -0.76
N GLN A 135 11.09 -8.01 -0.58
CA GLN A 135 9.86 -8.03 0.20
C GLN A 135 10.21 -7.95 1.68
N THR A 136 9.56 -7.04 2.41
CA THR A 136 9.67 -6.97 3.87
C THR A 136 8.60 -7.87 4.49
N GLU A 137 8.99 -8.77 5.39
CA GLU A 137 8.04 -9.65 6.10
C GLU A 137 7.08 -8.85 7.02
N THR A 138 7.64 -7.84 7.69
CA THR A 138 6.91 -6.85 8.49
C THR A 138 7.04 -5.48 7.85
N ASN A 139 6.01 -4.65 7.98
CA ASN A 139 6.11 -3.27 7.52
C ASN A 139 7.00 -2.47 8.46
N LEU A 140 8.17 -2.04 7.99
CA LEU A 140 9.16 -1.32 8.81
C LEU A 140 8.62 0.00 9.39
N VAL A 141 7.60 0.60 8.77
CA VAL A 141 6.92 1.79 9.31
C VAL A 141 6.16 1.45 10.60
N ASP A 142 5.58 0.26 10.67
CA ASP A 142 4.82 -0.16 11.86
C ASP A 142 5.73 -0.33 13.08
N GLU A 143 6.98 -0.75 12.86
CA GLU A 143 7.97 -0.94 13.93
C GLU A 143 8.42 0.40 14.55
N VAL A 144 8.46 1.48 13.76
CA VAL A 144 8.76 2.83 14.27
C VAL A 144 7.52 3.55 14.79
N TRP A 145 6.31 3.15 14.37
CA TRP A 145 5.05 3.81 14.73
C TRP A 145 4.50 3.33 16.08
N LYS A 146 5.15 3.75 17.17
CA LYS A 146 4.78 3.36 18.55
C LYS A 146 3.35 3.74 18.95
N SER A 147 2.80 4.81 18.38
CA SER A 147 1.45 5.31 18.62
C SER A 147 0.43 4.89 17.55
N ARG A 148 0.72 3.83 16.79
CA ARG A 148 -0.16 3.36 15.72
C ARG A 148 -1.55 3.01 16.30
N PRO A 149 -2.65 3.54 15.72
CA PRO A 149 -4.00 3.22 16.16
C PRO A 149 -4.27 1.70 16.13
N PRO A 150 -5.05 1.16 17.08
CA PRO A 150 -5.47 -0.23 17.04
C PRO A 150 -6.38 -0.50 15.84
N ALA A 151 -6.54 -1.78 15.48
CA ALA A 151 -7.54 -2.15 14.47
C ALA A 151 -8.94 -1.73 14.94
N GLU A 152 -9.70 -1.06 14.08
CA GLU A 152 -11.11 -0.82 14.34
C GLU A 152 -11.90 -2.10 14.05
N ILE A 153 -12.43 -2.72 15.11
CA ILE A 153 -13.29 -3.89 14.99
C ILE A 153 -14.73 -3.41 15.16
N ASN A 154 -15.35 -3.05 14.03
CA ASN A 154 -16.77 -2.69 13.99
C ASN A 154 -17.64 -3.93 13.75
N PRO A 155 -18.80 -4.06 14.44
CA PRO A 155 -19.69 -5.19 14.22
C PRO A 155 -20.26 -5.17 12.78
N VAL A 156 -20.24 -6.31 12.12
CA VAL A 156 -20.82 -6.49 10.79
C VAL A 156 -22.35 -6.40 10.90
N MET A 157 -22.97 -5.52 10.11
CA MET A 157 -24.42 -5.42 10.02
C MET A 157 -24.93 -6.21 8.82
N VAL A 158 -25.90 -7.10 9.04
CA VAL A 158 -26.57 -7.81 7.96
C VAL A 158 -27.58 -6.87 7.32
N HIS A 159 -27.40 -6.55 6.04
CA HIS A 159 -28.38 -5.75 5.30
C HIS A 159 -29.66 -6.57 5.01
N PRO A 160 -30.84 -6.08 5.43
CA PRO A 160 -32.11 -6.76 5.16
C PRO A 160 -32.38 -6.98 3.66
N LEU A 161 -33.14 -8.04 3.34
CA LEU A 161 -33.44 -8.41 1.94
C LEU A 161 -34.15 -7.28 1.17
N GLU A 162 -34.99 -6.51 1.86
CA GLU A 162 -35.72 -5.37 1.29
C GLU A 162 -34.81 -4.28 0.70
N PHE A 163 -33.57 -4.16 1.21
CA PHE A 163 -32.59 -3.19 0.71
C PHE A 163 -31.60 -3.81 -0.29
N THR A 164 -31.37 -5.13 -0.23
CA THR A 164 -30.36 -5.82 -1.05
C THR A 164 -30.91 -6.40 -2.35
N GLY A 165 -32.24 -6.59 -2.44
CA GLY A 165 -32.95 -7.09 -3.63
C GLY A 165 -32.68 -8.55 -4.00
N ARG A 166 -31.59 -9.15 -3.48
CA ARG A 166 -31.22 -10.55 -3.69
C ARG A 166 -30.53 -11.11 -2.45
N SER A 167 -30.83 -12.36 -2.12
CA SER A 167 -30.18 -13.05 -1.01
C SER A 167 -28.73 -13.42 -1.35
N VAL A 168 -27.90 -13.61 -0.31
CA VAL A 168 -26.53 -14.10 -0.46
C VAL A 168 -26.50 -15.44 -1.21
N ALA A 169 -27.46 -16.33 -0.95
CA ALA A 169 -27.56 -17.62 -1.62
C ALA A 169 -27.76 -17.47 -3.15
N GLN A 170 -28.57 -16.50 -3.58
CA GLN A 170 -28.76 -16.19 -5.00
C GLN A 170 -27.48 -15.62 -5.62
N LYS A 171 -26.83 -14.66 -4.95
CA LYS A 171 -25.55 -14.07 -5.41
C LYS A 171 -24.45 -15.14 -5.56
N LEU A 172 -24.32 -16.04 -4.59
CA LEU A 172 -23.35 -17.14 -4.64
C LEU A 172 -23.67 -18.16 -5.73
N LYS A 173 -24.95 -18.41 -6.01
CA LYS A 173 -25.36 -19.28 -7.12
C LYS A 173 -24.92 -18.68 -8.46
N ASP A 174 -25.25 -17.41 -8.69
CA ASP A 174 -24.89 -16.68 -9.91
C ASP A 174 -23.35 -16.65 -10.10
N LEU A 175 -22.60 -16.41 -9.02
CA LEU A 175 -21.13 -16.44 -9.04
C LEU A 175 -20.59 -17.80 -9.45
N ARG A 176 -21.09 -18.89 -8.87
CA ARG A 176 -20.65 -20.26 -9.21
C ARG A 176 -20.98 -20.64 -10.65
N GLU A 177 -22.12 -20.18 -11.17
CA GLU A 177 -22.47 -20.39 -12.58
C GLU A 177 -21.50 -19.65 -13.51
N LYS A 178 -21.14 -18.40 -13.18
CA LYS A 178 -20.11 -17.65 -13.93
C LYS A 178 -18.75 -18.35 -13.89
N LEU A 179 -18.29 -18.78 -12.72
CA LEU A 179 -17.02 -19.51 -12.58
C LEU A 179 -17.00 -20.78 -13.44
N LYS A 180 -18.12 -21.52 -13.49
CA LYS A 180 -18.24 -22.71 -14.35
C LYS A 180 -18.15 -22.35 -15.83
N ASN A 181 -18.80 -21.27 -16.26
CA ASN A 181 -18.77 -20.81 -17.65
C ASN A 181 -17.36 -20.37 -18.07
N GLU A 182 -16.61 -19.74 -17.18
CA GLU A 182 -15.22 -19.32 -17.40
C GLU A 182 -14.20 -20.45 -17.17
N ARG A 183 -14.65 -21.64 -16.77
CA ARG A 183 -13.79 -22.79 -16.39
C ARG A 183 -12.80 -22.45 -15.27
N ALA A 184 -13.15 -21.48 -14.42
CA ALA A 184 -12.38 -21.10 -13.24
C ALA A 184 -12.74 -22.00 -12.05
N ARG A 185 -11.73 -22.38 -11.25
CA ARG A 185 -11.91 -23.21 -10.06
C ARG A 185 -12.21 -22.40 -8.79
N GLY A 186 -12.00 -21.09 -8.83
CA GLY A 186 -12.22 -20.17 -7.73
C GLY A 186 -11.98 -18.73 -8.16
N ILE A 187 -12.22 -17.81 -7.25
CA ILE A 187 -11.97 -16.37 -7.37
C ILE A 187 -11.29 -15.90 -6.07
N ILE A 188 -10.38 -14.95 -6.18
CA ILE A 188 -9.81 -14.23 -5.05
C ILE A 188 -10.45 -12.85 -5.03
N ILE A 189 -11.09 -12.49 -3.93
CA ILE A 189 -11.72 -11.19 -3.72
C ILE A 189 -10.82 -10.42 -2.76
N THR A 190 -10.21 -9.33 -3.22
CA THR A 190 -9.27 -8.51 -2.43
C THR A 190 -9.88 -7.18 -2.02
N THR A 191 -10.92 -6.70 -2.72
CA THR A 191 -11.57 -5.42 -2.43
C THR A 191 -12.66 -5.57 -1.36
N LEU A 192 -12.75 -4.57 -0.47
CA LEU A 192 -13.67 -4.61 0.68
C LEU A 192 -15.14 -4.50 0.26
N ASP A 193 -15.43 -3.75 -0.80
CA ASP A 193 -16.77 -3.55 -1.34
C ASP A 193 -17.35 -4.85 -1.92
N GLU A 194 -16.56 -5.59 -2.69
CA GLU A 194 -16.96 -6.90 -3.22
C GLU A 194 -17.14 -7.93 -2.10
N ALA A 195 -16.25 -7.93 -1.09
CA ALA A 195 -16.42 -8.80 0.08
C ALA A 195 -17.75 -8.49 0.79
N SER A 196 -18.06 -7.21 1.04
CA SER A 196 -19.29 -6.79 1.72
C SER A 196 -20.57 -7.27 1.00
N LEU A 197 -20.54 -7.36 -0.33
CA LEU A 197 -21.65 -7.79 -1.17
C LEU A 197 -22.05 -9.26 -0.93
N TYR A 198 -21.10 -10.11 -0.52
CA TYR A 198 -21.28 -11.54 -0.27
C TYR A 198 -21.42 -11.90 1.21
N HIS A 199 -21.16 -10.99 2.15
CA HIS A 199 -21.08 -11.27 3.60
C HIS A 199 -22.33 -10.94 4.43
N SER A 200 -23.50 -10.73 3.81
CA SER A 200 -24.77 -10.54 4.55
C SER A 200 -25.33 -11.86 5.13
N CYS A 201 -24.54 -12.60 5.91
CA CYS A 201 -24.93 -13.86 6.57
C CYS A 201 -24.69 -13.77 8.10
N PRO A 202 -25.62 -14.22 8.96
CA PRO A 202 -25.50 -14.13 10.42
C PRO A 202 -24.44 -15.04 11.07
N ASN A 203 -23.78 -15.93 10.32
CA ASN A 203 -22.92 -16.98 10.88
C ASN A 203 -21.46 -16.81 10.47
N ASN A 204 -20.65 -16.46 11.48
CA ASN A 204 -19.21 -16.70 11.63
C ASN A 204 -18.45 -17.14 10.36
N LEU A 205 -17.81 -16.17 9.72
CA LEU A 205 -16.49 -16.38 9.15
C LEU A 205 -15.61 -15.24 9.65
N LEU A 206 -14.75 -15.56 10.61
CA LEU A 206 -13.58 -14.77 10.92
C LEU A 206 -12.78 -14.67 9.62
N VAL A 207 -12.80 -13.50 8.98
CA VAL A 207 -11.71 -13.13 8.10
C VAL A 207 -10.52 -12.98 9.04
N GLN A 208 -9.59 -13.94 8.99
CA GLN A 208 -8.26 -13.72 9.52
C GLN A 208 -7.67 -12.58 8.69
N THR A 209 -7.82 -11.36 9.20
CA THR A 209 -6.91 -10.26 8.88
C THR A 209 -5.58 -10.66 9.52
N HIS A 210 -4.70 -11.26 8.73
CA HIS A 210 -3.31 -11.47 9.12
C HIS A 210 -2.53 -10.18 8.93
#